data_AF-A0A2H5X4W7-F1
#
_entry.id   AF-A0A2H5X4W7-F1
#
_cell.length_a   1.000
_cell.length_b   1.000
_cell.length_c   1.000
_cell.angle_alpha   90.00
_cell.angle_beta   90.00
_cell.angle_gamma   90.00
#
_symmetry.space_group_name_H-M   'P 1'
#
loop_
_entity.id
_entity.type
_entity.pdbx_description
1 polymer ?
#
loop_
_entity_poly.entity_id
_entity_poly.type
_entity_poly.pdbx_seq_one_letter_code
_entity_poly.pdbx_strand_id
1 'polypeptide(L)'
;MSIELLSKEALIERIYAISQQGWHRSVKRTVNMRNDGAVGNTLESLLGITENNLPIPNAQEWEIKAQRKASTSLITLKHLEPSPRAYKVVIAMLLPL
;
A
#
# COMPACT_ATOMS: atom_id res chain seq x y z
N MET A 1 6.79 12.46 15.04
CA MET A 1 5.67 13.31 14.61
C MET A 1 4.47 12.40 14.48
N SER A 2 3.49 12.51 15.38
CA SER A 2 2.30 11.66 15.45
C SER A 2 1.36 11.97 14.28
N ILE A 3 0.88 10.93 13.59
CA ILE A 3 -0.07 11.07 12.48
C ILE A 3 -1.46 11.29 13.08
N GLU A 4 -1.87 12.53 13.28
CA GLU A 4 -3.27 12.89 13.54
C GLU A 4 -4.07 12.90 12.23
N LEU A 5 -4.36 11.72 11.68
CA LEU A 5 -5.37 11.56 10.62
C LEU A 5 -6.70 11.17 11.26
N LEU A 6 -7.29 12.06 12.06
CA LEU A 6 -8.40 11.73 12.98
C LEU A 6 -9.71 11.31 12.31
N SER A 7 -9.95 11.66 11.05
CA SER A 7 -11.19 11.30 10.36
C SER A 7 -10.98 10.95 8.89
N LYS A 8 -11.99 10.29 8.30
CA LYS A 8 -12.05 9.96 6.88
C LYS A 8 -11.94 11.21 6.01
N GLU A 9 -12.56 12.30 6.41
CA GLU A 9 -12.58 13.58 5.70
C GLU A 9 -11.18 14.18 5.66
N ALA A 10 -10.47 14.21 6.79
CA ALA A 10 -9.10 14.67 6.86
C ALA A 10 -8.16 13.84 5.96
N LEU A 11 -8.35 12.52 5.91
CA LEU A 11 -7.61 11.64 5.01
C LEU A 11 -7.88 11.97 3.53
N ILE A 12 -9.15 12.18 3.16
CA ILE A 12 -9.55 12.54 1.80
C ILE A 12 -8.95 13.90 1.40
N GLU A 13 -9.07 14.91 2.26
CA GLU A 13 -8.50 16.24 2.03
C GLU A 13 -6.98 16.18 1.83
N ARG A 14 -6.29 15.36 2.63
CA ARG A 14 -4.84 15.18 2.48
C ARG A 14 -4.47 14.54 1.16
N ILE A 15 -5.22 13.53 0.71
CA ILE A 15 -5.00 12.89 -0.60
C ILE A 15 -5.23 13.90 -1.73
N TYR A 16 -6.27 14.73 -1.65
CA TYR A 16 -6.50 15.81 -2.61
C TYR A 16 -5.35 16.82 -2.63
N ALA A 17 -4.89 17.27 -1.45
CA ALA A 17 -3.76 18.20 -1.35
C ALA A 17 -2.47 17.64 -1.96
N ILE A 18 -2.20 16.35 -1.78
CA ILE A 18 -1.07 15.65 -2.42
C ILE A 18 -1.24 15.62 -3.95
N SER A 19 -2.45 15.33 -4.44
CA SER A 19 -2.76 15.28 -5.88
C SER A 19 -2.54 16.63 -6.57
N GLN A 20 -2.90 17.74 -5.90
CA GLN A 20 -2.71 19.10 -6.44
C GLN A 20 -1.24 19.52 -6.59
N GLN A 21 -0.31 18.85 -5.90
CA GLN A 21 1.14 19.10 -6.04
C GLN A 21 1.72 18.48 -7.32
N GLY A 22 0.93 17.73 -8.08
CA GLY A 22 1.33 17.14 -9.35
C GLY A 22 2.17 15.88 -9.20
N TRP A 23 3.29 15.82 -9.93
CA TRP A 23 4.10 14.61 -10.01
C TRP A 23 5.02 14.44 -8.81
N HIS A 24 4.87 13.30 -8.12
CA HIS A 24 5.72 12.91 -7.01
C HIS A 24 6.78 11.91 -7.45
N ARG A 25 8.02 12.10 -7.00
CA ARG A 25 9.10 11.14 -7.22
C ARG A 25 8.83 9.89 -6.39
N SER A 26 9.00 8.71 -6.99
CA SER A 26 8.81 7.45 -6.26
C SER A 26 9.86 7.27 -5.16
N VAL A 27 9.43 6.73 -4.02
CA VAL A 27 10.31 6.37 -2.90
C VAL A 27 11.06 5.06 -3.12
N LYS A 28 10.62 4.23 -4.07
CA LYS A 28 11.33 3.02 -4.48
C LYS A 28 12.05 3.28 -5.80
N ARG A 29 13.21 2.63 -6.00
CA ARG A 29 13.98 2.74 -7.25
C ARG A 29 13.32 1.88 -8.34
N THR A 30 12.62 2.51 -9.28
CA THR A 30 11.84 1.80 -10.32
C THR A 30 12.43 1.83 -11.73
N VAL A 31 13.44 2.66 -11.99
CA VAL A 31 13.93 2.94 -13.36
C VAL A 31 14.54 1.70 -14.03
N ASN A 32 15.30 0.90 -13.27
CA ASN A 32 15.99 -0.29 -13.78
C ASN A 32 15.50 -1.58 -13.11
N MET A 33 14.47 -1.49 -12.26
CA MET A 33 13.97 -2.62 -11.50
C MET A 33 12.47 -2.44 -11.29
N ARG A 34 11.69 -3.43 -11.73
CA ARG A 34 10.23 -3.40 -11.56
C ARG A 34 9.91 -3.53 -10.08
N ASN A 35 9.10 -2.61 -9.57
CA ASN A 35 8.50 -2.69 -8.24
C ASN A 35 7.04 -2.26 -8.35
N ASP A 36 6.15 -3.25 -8.42
CA ASP A 36 4.71 -3.01 -8.60
C ASP A 36 4.08 -2.36 -7.35
N GLY A 37 4.68 -2.55 -6.17
CA GLY A 37 4.29 -1.91 -4.91
C GLY A 37 4.70 -0.43 -4.79
N ALA A 38 5.58 0.06 -5.66
CA ALA A 38 6.17 1.40 -5.54
C ALA A 38 5.14 2.53 -5.51
N VAL A 39 4.00 2.38 -6.18
CA VAL A 39 2.92 3.37 -6.16
C VAL A 39 2.28 3.46 -4.78
N GLY A 40 1.97 2.31 -4.15
CA GLY A 40 1.46 2.25 -2.79
C GLY A 40 2.45 2.83 -1.78
N ASN A 41 3.71 2.38 -1.84
CA ASN A 41 4.75 2.87 -0.93
C ASN A 41 4.98 4.38 -1.04
N THR A 42 4.86 4.94 -2.25
CA THR A 42 5.00 6.40 -2.44
C THR A 42 3.84 7.15 -1.81
N LEU A 43 2.60 6.66 -1.98
CA LEU A 43 1.42 7.27 -1.34
C LEU A 43 1.51 7.21 0.19
N GLU A 44 1.88 6.05 0.75
CA GLU A 44 2.07 5.88 2.19
C GLU A 44 3.11 6.87 2.73
N SER A 45 4.26 7.00 2.06
CA SER A 45 5.29 7.95 2.46
C SER A 45 4.81 9.41 2.40
N LEU A 46 4.00 9.79 1.42
CA LEU A 46 3.45 11.16 1.30
C LEU A 46 2.39 11.46 2.38
N LEU A 47 1.69 10.42 2.83
CA LEU A 47 0.74 10.49 3.95
C LEU A 47 1.43 10.37 5.32
N GLY A 48 2.74 10.12 5.36
CA GLY A 48 3.50 9.89 6.58
C GLY A 48 3.27 8.52 7.21
N ILE A 49 2.58 7.61 6.52
CA ILE A 49 2.27 6.26 6.99
C ILE A 49 3.54 5.40 6.92
N THR A 50 3.88 4.74 8.02
CA THR A 50 5.02 3.82 8.07
C THR A 50 4.62 2.46 7.50
N GLU A 51 5.36 2.01 6.48
CA GLU A 51 5.22 0.69 5.87
C GLU A 51 5.34 -0.40 6.94
N ASN A 52 4.33 -1.28 7.05
CA ASN A 52 4.35 -2.42 7.94
C ASN A 52 3.56 -3.60 7.33
N ASN A 53 3.79 -4.81 7.83
CA ASN A 53 3.17 -6.05 7.32
C ASN A 53 2.07 -6.59 8.25
N LEU A 54 1.47 -5.73 9.08
CA LEU A 54 0.42 -6.16 9.99
C LEU A 54 -0.89 -6.34 9.23
N PRO A 55 -1.72 -7.35 9.58
CA PRO A 55 -3.04 -7.55 8.96
C PRO A 55 -4.09 -6.60 9.54
N ILE A 56 -3.76 -5.31 9.63
CA ILE A 56 -4.62 -4.23 10.14
C ILE A 56 -4.60 -3.07 9.14
N PRO A 57 -5.62 -2.20 9.15
CA PRO A 57 -5.64 -1.05 8.25
C PRO A 57 -4.48 -0.09 8.51
N ASN A 58 -3.89 0.47 7.45
CA ASN A 58 -2.74 1.36 7.54
C ASN A 58 -3.10 2.85 7.82
N ALA A 59 -4.38 3.21 7.81
CA ALA A 59 -4.88 4.56 8.13
C ALA A 59 -6.07 4.49 9.10
N GLN A 60 -5.78 4.12 10.36
CA GLN A 60 -6.76 3.91 11.43
C GLN A 60 -7.78 2.81 11.09
N GLU A 61 -9.02 3.17 10.78
CA GLU A 61 -10.08 2.24 10.38
C GLU A 61 -10.04 1.91 8.88
N TRP A 62 -9.25 2.68 8.11
CA TRP A 62 -9.24 2.63 6.66
C TRP A 62 -7.96 1.99 6.12
N GLU A 63 -8.12 1.15 5.11
CA GLU A 63 -7.01 0.57 4.36
C GLU A 63 -6.83 1.35 3.06
N ILE A 64 -5.63 1.89 2.85
CA ILE A 64 -5.31 2.66 1.64
C ILE A 64 -4.75 1.72 0.58
N LYS A 65 -5.36 1.74 -0.61
CA LYS A 65 -4.84 1.07 -1.80
C LYS A 65 -4.57 2.09 -2.90
N ALA A 66 -3.46 1.89 -3.62
CA ALA A 66 -3.08 2.73 -4.74
C ALA A 66 -2.81 1.90 -5.99
N GLN A 67 -3.24 2.41 -7.14
CA GLN A 67 -3.03 1.76 -8.44
C GLN A 67 -2.82 2.81 -9.52
N ARG A 68 -2.04 2.47 -10.56
CA ARG A 68 -1.90 3.34 -11.74
C ARG A 68 -3.22 3.38 -12.51
N LYS A 69 -3.67 4.56 -12.92
CA LYS A 69 -4.93 4.75 -13.65
C LYS A 69 -5.07 3.89 -14.91
N ALA A 70 -3.98 3.68 -15.66
CA ALA A 70 -3.96 2.88 -16.88
C ALA A 70 -3.69 1.38 -16.64
N SER A 71 -3.58 0.94 -15.39
CA SER A 71 -3.37 -0.47 -15.06
C SER A 71 -4.60 -1.30 -15.40
N THR A 72 -4.41 -2.43 -16.07
CA THR A 72 -5.45 -3.45 -16.29
C THR A 72 -5.42 -4.57 -15.24
N SER A 73 -4.42 -4.57 -14.36
CA SER A 73 -4.28 -5.55 -13.29
C SER A 73 -5.39 -5.42 -12.24
N LEU A 74 -5.70 -6.52 -11.55
CA LEU A 74 -6.59 -6.50 -10.40
C LEU A 74 -5.97 -5.72 -9.24
N ILE A 75 -6.83 -5.18 -8.36
CA ILE A 75 -6.41 -4.59 -7.09
C ILE A 75 -6.31 -5.68 -6.02
N THR A 76 -5.12 -5.83 -5.42
CA THR A 76 -4.94 -6.78 -4.32
C THR A 76 -5.57 -6.23 -3.05
N LEU A 77 -6.61 -6.90 -2.56
CA LEU A 77 -7.26 -6.52 -1.29
C LEU A 77 -6.41 -6.97 -0.09
N LYS A 78 -6.16 -8.27 0.01
CA LYS A 78 -5.34 -8.88 1.06
C LYS A 78 -4.79 -10.22 0.61
N HIS A 79 -3.71 -10.66 1.26
CA HIS A 79 -3.21 -12.03 1.15
C HIS A 79 -3.76 -12.86 2.31
N LEU A 80 -4.11 -14.11 2.05
CA LEU A 80 -4.61 -15.01 3.09
C LEU A 80 -4.06 -16.43 2.86
N GLU A 81 -3.47 -17.00 3.91
CA GLU A 81 -3.06 -18.40 3.92
C GLU A 81 -4.29 -19.32 3.90
N PRO A 82 -4.34 -20.34 3.03
CA PRO A 82 -5.41 -21.33 3.05
C PRO A 82 -5.45 -22.08 4.39
N SER A 83 -6.64 -22.60 4.74
CA SER A 83 -6.78 -23.50 5.88
C SER A 83 -6.19 -24.87 5.54
N PRO A 84 -5.46 -25.55 6.45
CA PRO A 84 -5.10 -25.12 7.80
C PRO A 84 -3.86 -24.19 7.84
N ARG A 85 -4.04 -22.98 8.37
CA ARG A 85 -3.02 -21.90 8.33
C ARG A 85 -1.70 -22.22 9.05
N ALA A 86 -1.73 -23.16 10.00
CA ALA A 86 -0.55 -23.57 10.77
C ALA A 86 0.57 -24.13 9.88
N TYR A 87 0.21 -24.76 8.76
CA TYR A 87 1.17 -25.41 7.86
C TYR A 87 1.84 -24.45 6.87
N LYS A 88 1.32 -23.22 6.70
CA LYS A 88 1.87 -22.21 5.78
C LYS A 88 2.22 -22.77 4.39
N VAL A 89 1.31 -23.58 3.82
CA VAL A 89 1.48 -24.29 2.55
C VAL A 89 1.94 -23.36 1.42
N VAL A 90 1.39 -22.15 1.31
CA VAL A 90 1.76 -21.22 0.23
C VAL A 90 3.22 -20.83 0.33
N ILE A 91 3.67 -20.42 1.52
CA ILE A 91 5.06 -19.99 1.75
C ILE A 91 6.02 -21.17 1.62
N ALA A 92 5.63 -22.35 2.13
CA ALA A 92 6.49 -23.53 2.19
C ALA A 92 6.67 -24.24 0.85
N MET A 93 5.67 -24.17 -0.05
CA MET A 93 5.64 -25.01 -1.26
C MET A 93 5.36 -24.26 -2.56
N LEU A 94 4.73 -23.07 -2.52
CA LEU A 94 4.17 -22.42 -3.71
C LEU A 94 4.87 -21.10 -4.09
N LEU A 95 5.74 -20.56 -3.22
CA LEU A 95 6.54 -19.39 -3.57
C LEU A 95 7.72 -19.78 -4.48
N PRO A 96 8.05 -18.96 -5.50
CA PRO A 96 9.25 -19.18 -6.31
C PRO A 96 10.52 -19.16 -5.46
N LEU A 97 11.50 -20.01 -5.81
CA LEU A 97 12.85 -20.01 -5.25
C LEU A 97 13.63 -18.75 -5.61
#